data_AF-A0AAV4HHN8-F1
#
_entry.id   AF-A0AAV4HHN8-F1
#
_cell.length_a   1.000
_cell.length_b   1.000
_cell.length_c   1.000
_cell.angle_alpha   90.00
_cell.angle_beta   90.00
_cell.angle_gamma   90.00
#
_symmetry.space_group_name_H-M   'P 1'
#
loop_
_entity.id
_entity.type
_entity.pdbx_description
1 polymer ?
#
loop_
_entity_poly.entity_id
_entity_poly.type
_entity_poly.pdbx_seq_one_letter_code
_entity_poly.pdbx_strand_id
1 'polypeptide(L)'
;MSAAFDTINRKELQTILKEIVEEYELRIIQFLLSESTLYVKVNECIQETTFTTNIETPQGDSLSPVLYIIYLEDALKDTKSLQNNSQQPAHCNAL
;
A
#
# COMPACT_ATOMS: atom_id res chain seq x y z
N MET A 1 10.70 -9.48 10.97
CA MET A 1 9.56 -8.53 10.86
C MET A 1 9.21 -8.42 9.38
N SER A 2 7.94 -8.45 9.00
CA SER A 2 7.55 -8.47 7.58
C SER A 2 7.67 -7.08 6.95
N ALA A 3 8.26 -7.00 5.75
CA ALA A 3 8.40 -5.77 4.95
C ALA A 3 7.07 -5.31 4.30
N ALA A 4 5.92 -5.61 4.91
CA ALA A 4 4.60 -5.49 4.27
C ALA A 4 4.22 -4.03 3.96
N PHE A 5 4.58 -3.10 4.85
CA PHE A 5 4.36 -1.66 4.63
C PHE A 5 5.35 -1.08 3.61
N ASP A 6 6.49 -1.72 3.44
CA ASP A 6 7.55 -1.29 2.52
C ASP A 6 7.26 -1.75 1.07
N THR A 7 6.38 -2.74 0.91
CA THR A 7 5.96 -3.26 -0.40
C THR A 7 4.80 -2.51 -1.05
N ILE A 8 4.21 -1.52 -0.37
CA ILE A 8 3.05 -0.78 -0.90
C ILE A 8 3.47 0.13 -2.06
N ASN A 9 2.87 -0.05 -3.23
CA ASN A 9 3.03 0.87 -4.34
C ASN A 9 2.17 2.12 -4.15
N ARG A 10 2.80 3.27 -3.88
CA ARG A 10 2.11 4.55 -3.65
C ARG A 10 1.22 5.00 -4.80
N LYS A 11 1.58 4.73 -6.06
CA LYS A 11 0.79 5.17 -7.23
C LYS A 11 -0.51 4.38 -7.35
N GLU A 12 -0.42 3.09 -7.08
CA GLU A 12 -1.57 2.18 -7.08
C GLU A 12 -2.50 2.52 -5.92
N LEU A 13 -1.95 2.68 -4.70
CA LEU A 13 -2.70 3.14 -3.53
C LEU A 13 -3.43 4.48 -3.79
N GLN A 14 -2.76 5.45 -4.43
CA GLN A 14 -3.41 6.72 -4.79
C GLN A 14 -4.55 6.56 -5.81
N THR A 15 -4.47 5.56 -6.69
CA THR A 15 -5.55 5.27 -7.64
C THR A 15 -6.74 4.67 -6.92
N ILE A 16 -6.51 3.70 -6.03
CA ILE A 16 -7.55 3.09 -5.20
C ILE A 16 -8.23 4.14 -4.32
N LEU A 17 -7.44 5.00 -3.65
CA LEU A 17 -7.97 6.03 -2.76
C LEU A 17 -8.84 7.06 -3.48
N LYS A 18 -8.55 7.41 -4.75
CA LYS A 18 -9.38 8.34 -5.54
C LYS A 18 -10.83 7.86 -5.70
N GLU A 19 -11.07 6.56 -5.60
CA GLU A 19 -12.41 5.99 -5.72
C GLU A 19 -13.16 5.94 -4.38
N ILE A 20 -12.45 6.14 -3.26
CA ILE A 20 -12.97 5.99 -1.89
C ILE A 20 -13.16 7.34 -1.20
N VAL A 21 -12.23 8.29 -1.42
CA VAL A 21 -12.17 9.56 -0.71
C VAL A 21 -12.26 10.76 -1.65
N GLU A 22 -12.63 11.92 -1.12
CA GLU A 22 -12.67 13.16 -1.89
C GLU A 22 -11.26 13.73 -2.17
N GLU A 23 -11.16 14.63 -3.16
CA GLU A 23 -9.87 15.19 -3.59
C GLU A 23 -9.12 15.92 -2.45
N TYR A 24 -9.84 16.53 -1.51
CA TYR A 24 -9.24 17.22 -0.36
C TYR A 24 -8.65 16.23 0.65
N GLU A 25 -9.35 15.13 0.93
CA GLU A 25 -8.91 14.05 1.83
C GLU A 25 -7.70 13.34 1.23
N LEU A 26 -7.75 13.08 -0.08
CA LEU A 26 -6.63 12.50 -0.82
C LEU A 26 -5.37 13.38 -0.72
N ARG A 27 -5.51 14.70 -0.83
CA ARG A 27 -4.40 15.64 -0.66
C ARG A 27 -3.81 15.60 0.75
N ILE A 28 -4.65 15.50 1.79
CA ILE A 28 -4.19 15.36 3.18
C ILE A 28 -3.44 14.06 3.38
N ILE A 29 -3.98 12.93 2.87
CA ILE A 29 -3.32 11.62 2.95
C ILE A 29 -1.97 11.66 2.22
N GLN A 30 -1.90 12.24 1.03
CA GLN A 30 -0.64 12.39 0.28
C GLN A 30 0.37 13.24 1.03
N PHE A 31 -0.07 14.33 1.67
CA PHE A 31 0.78 15.18 2.49
C PHE A 31 1.38 14.41 3.67
N LEU A 32 0.55 13.69 4.43
CA LEU A 32 0.98 12.86 5.56
C LEU A 32 1.96 11.75 5.14
N LEU A 33 1.76 11.17 3.95
CA LEU A 33 2.67 10.18 3.39
C LEU A 33 3.98 10.78 2.85
N SER A 34 3.99 12.07 2.51
CA SER A 34 5.16 12.77 1.98
C SER A 34 6.12 13.27 3.06
N GLU A 35 5.63 13.52 4.27
CA GLU A 35 6.43 14.04 5.40
C GLU A 35 6.99 12.93 6.29
N SER A 36 7.71 11.97 5.70
CA SER A 36 8.53 11.03 6.48
C SER A 36 10.00 11.39 6.35
N THR A 37 10.54 12.06 7.36
CA THR A 37 12.00 12.20 7.55
C THR A 37 12.45 11.17 8.57
N LEU A 38 13.18 10.15 8.10
CA LEU A 38 13.76 9.14 8.99
C LEU A 38 15.10 9.66 9.54
N TYR A 39 15.25 9.70 10.85
CA TYR A 39 16.52 10.01 11.52
C TYR A 39 17.11 8.73 12.11
N VAL A 40 18.36 8.43 11.75
CA VAL A 40 19.09 7.31 12.34
C VAL A 40 19.77 7.79 13.63
N LYS A 41 19.28 7.34 14.78
CA LYS A 41 19.90 7.61 16.10
C LYS A 41 20.77 6.41 16.51
N VAL A 42 22.08 6.61 16.59
CA VAL A 42 23.04 5.61 17.10
C VAL A 42 23.82 6.23 18.26
N ASN A 43 23.77 5.60 19.43
CA ASN A 43 24.52 6.03 20.62
C ASN A 43 24.39 7.53 20.94
N GLU A 44 23.14 8.02 21.00
CA GLU A 44 22.78 9.42 21.29
C GLU A 44 23.16 10.47 20.23
N CYS A 45 23.92 10.11 19.20
CA CYS A 45 24.12 10.96 18.03
C CYS A 45 22.99 10.75 17.02
N ILE A 46 22.28 11.84 16.69
CA ILE A 46 21.39 11.90 15.54
C ILE A 46 22.29 12.08 14.30
N GLN A 47 22.34 11.09 13.41
CA GLN A 47 22.96 11.32 12.10
C GLN A 47 22.08 12.27 11.29
N GLU A 48 22.68 13.33 10.72
CA GLU A 48 22.02 14.34 9.88
C GLU A 48 21.55 13.81 8.51
N THR A 49 21.67 12.50 8.27
CA THR A 49 21.30 11.90 6.99
C THR A 49 19.79 11.75 6.92
N THR A 50 19.13 12.73 6.31
CA THR A 50 17.71 12.67 5.96
C THR A 50 17.52 11.78 4.73
N PHE A 51 16.75 10.72 4.88
CA PHE A 51 16.28 9.92 3.75
C PHE A 51 14.88 10.40 3.35
N THR A 52 14.73 10.86 2.11
CA THR A 52 13.42 11.05 1.49
C THR A 52 12.87 9.68 1.12
N THR A 53 11.91 9.19 1.90
CA THR A 53 11.21 7.93 1.62
C THR A 53 10.34 8.11 0.38
N ASN A 54 10.84 7.61 -0.76
CA ASN A 54 10.12 7.56 -2.04
C ASN A 54 9.25 6.30 -2.20
N ILE A 55 9.33 5.38 -1.23
CA ILE A 55 8.61 4.12 -1.07
C ILE A 55 8.21 4.08 0.42
N GLU A 56 7.14 3.37 0.79
CA GLU A 56 6.65 3.18 2.18
C GLU A 56 5.55 4.16 2.64
N THR A 57 4.78 3.72 3.64
CA THR A 57 4.00 4.58 4.55
C THR A 57 4.79 4.73 5.85
N PRO A 58 4.78 5.88 6.55
CA PRO A 58 5.51 6.04 7.81
C PRO A 58 5.18 4.89 8.79
N GLN A 59 6.18 4.05 9.11
CA GLN A 59 5.99 2.97 10.09
C GLN A 59 5.79 3.60 11.48
N GLY A 60 4.63 3.37 12.09
CA GLY A 60 4.26 3.94 13.39
C GLY A 60 3.14 4.98 13.35
N ASP A 61 2.67 5.39 12.17
CA ASP A 61 1.44 6.17 12.05
C ASP A 61 0.20 5.26 12.14
N SER A 62 -0.81 5.71 12.88
CA SER A 62 -2.14 5.09 12.98
C SER A 62 -2.85 4.91 11.64
N LEU A 63 -2.48 5.71 10.63
CA LEU A 63 -3.04 5.63 9.29
C LEU A 63 -2.45 4.46 8.47
N SER A 64 -1.21 4.07 8.72
CA SER A 64 -0.49 3.06 7.94
C SER A 64 -1.17 1.67 7.92
N PRO A 65 -1.70 1.14 9.04
CA PRO A 65 -2.49 -0.10 9.03
C PRO A 65 -3.74 -0.02 8.16
N VAL A 66 -4.44 1.12 8.15
CA VAL A 66 -5.67 1.31 7.37
C VAL A 66 -5.36 1.32 5.88
N LEU A 67 -4.32 2.06 5.47
CA LEU A 67 -3.87 2.12 4.07
C LEU A 67 -3.41 0.75 3.57
N TYR A 68 -2.73 -0.03 4.41
CA TYR A 68 -2.33 -1.39 4.07
C TYR A 68 -3.52 -2.32 3.85
N ILE A 69 -4.56 -2.25 4.69
CA ILE A 69 -5.77 -3.06 4.53
C ILE A 69 -6.48 -2.73 3.21
N ILE A 70 -6.61 -1.44 2.88
CA ILE A 70 -7.22 -1.00 1.61
C ILE A 70 -6.43 -1.53 0.41
N TYR A 71 -5.11 -1.39 0.45
CA TYR A 71 -4.23 -1.91 -0.61
C TYR A 71 -4.33 -3.44 -0.76
N LEU A 72 -4.33 -4.16 0.36
CA LEU A 72 -4.43 -5.63 0.36
C LEU A 72 -5.78 -6.11 -0.17
N GLU A 73 -6.87 -5.43 0.18
CA GLU A 73 -8.21 -5.76 -0.31
C GLU A 73 -8.29 -5.69 -1.83
N ASP A 74 -7.72 -4.64 -2.41
CA ASP A 74 -7.69 -4.43 -3.87
C ASP A 74 -6.84 -5.51 -4.56
N ALA A 75 -5.63 -5.78 -4.06
CA ALA A 75 -4.76 -6.85 -4.60
C ALA A 75 -5.41 -8.25 -4.52
N LEU A 76 -6.25 -8.50 -3.52
CA LEU A 76 -7.00 -9.74 -3.39
C LEU A 76 -8.18 -9.84 -4.37
N LYS A 77 -8.78 -8.72 -4.80
CA LYS A 77 -9.81 -8.73 -5.85
C LYS A 77 -9.25 -9.27 -7.16
N ASP A 78 -8.06 -8.81 -7.54
CA ASP A 78 -7.37 -9.29 -8.75
C ASP A 78 -7.12 -10.79 -8.70
N THR A 79 -6.66 -11.29 -7.54
CA THR A 79 -6.40 -12.72 -7.34
C THR A 79 -7.69 -13.56 -7.42
N LYS A 80 -8.80 -13.07 -6.85
CA LYS A 80 -10.11 -13.75 -6.92
C LYS A 80 -10.61 -13.86 -8.36
N SER A 81 -10.40 -12.84 -9.19
CA SER A 81 -10.80 -12.87 -10.60
C SER A 81 -10.10 -14.00 -11.37
N LEU A 82 -8.82 -14.27 -11.06
CA LEU A 82 -8.04 -15.34 -11.67
C LEU A 82 -8.50 -16.74 -11.23
N GLN A 83 -8.92 -16.89 -9.97
CA GLN A 83 -9.46 -18.16 -9.46
C GLN A 83 -10.82 -18.49 -10.06
N ASN A 84 -11.71 -17.49 -10.20
CA ASN A 84 -13.03 -17.69 -10.81
C ASN A 84 -12.93 -18.13 -12.29
N ASN A 85 -11.95 -17.62 -13.03
CA ASN A 85 -11.69 -18.03 -14.42
C ASN A 85 -11.05 -19.43 -14.54
N SER A 86 -10.50 -19.98 -13.47
CA SER A 86 -9.87 -21.30 -13.44
C SER A 86 -10.82 -22.43 -13.00
N GLN A 87 -12.06 -22.09 -12.61
CA GLN A 87 -13.09 -23.05 -12.15
C GLN A 87 -14.18 -23.34 -13.19
N GLN A 88 -13.98 -23.02 -14.47
CA GLN A 88 -14.87 -23.49 -15.53
C GLN A 88 -14.60 -24.99 -15.79
N PRO A 89 -15.51 -25.92 -15.46
CA PRO A 89 -15.29 -27.33 -15.75
C PRO A 89 -15.25 -27.50 -17.26
N ALA A 90 -14.19 -28.13 -17.77
CA ALA A 90 -14.09 -28.53 -19.16
C ALA A 90 -15.27 -29.46 -19.48
N HIS A 91 -16.29 -28.91 -20.14
CA HIS A 91 -17.42 -29.69 -20.63
C HIS A 91 -16.92 -30.50 -21.83
N CYS A 92 -16.51 -31.75 -21.56
CA CYS A 92 -16.16 -32.69 -22.61
C CYS A 92 -17.47 -33.15 -23.28
N ASN A 93 -17.77 -32.62 -24.47
CA ASN A 93 -18.89 -33.09 -25.26
C ASN A 93 -18.50 -34.44 -25.88
N ALA A 94 -19.07 -35.52 -25.34
CA ALA A 94 -19.01 -36.84 -25.96
C ALA A 94 -19.87 -36.83 -27.23
N LEU A 95 -19.22 -37.07 -28.37
CA LEU A 95 -19.85 -37.49 -29.62
C LEU A 95 -20.33 -38.93 -29.51
#